data_AF-A0A0R3P393-F1
#
_entry.id   AF-A0A0R3P393-F1
#
_cell.length_a   1.000
_cell.length_b   1.000
_cell.length_c   1.000
_cell.angle_alpha   90.00
_cell.angle_beta   90.00
_cell.angle_gamma   90.00
#
_symmetry.space_group_name_H-M   'P 1'
#
loop_
_entity.id
_entity.type
_entity.pdbx_description
1 polymer ?
#
loop_
_entity_poly.entity_id
_entity_poly.type
_entity_poly.pdbx_seq_one_letter_code
_entity_poly.pdbx_strand_id
1 'polypeptide(L)'
;MNLEEVFIRHPLLAARGRDVRRAIRYVERQSHLIELNCGLINMVSNLQLFGEQPFVLIFDEFHFRHVPNVLLSRWKSLAIAAANMDGTKFKFLYLQVVPTDVHVLGSNEIYEGLKVVVTSILNLGLAQNVCGVISDRRTANLKSLQYVANYFPVLWDEVHMKKKLVTRYKDTVDRLGKIYGSTFERNTWKQKFSEITSSTPNELEEFNSNEVLNLKKLLALNFAKSSTPLNLSRVNSSDLELRGFILTSHVYDILKFIHVTDADKFTDIRAAIQYFSRVVGIVTFIYN
;
A
#
# COMPACT_ATOMS: atom_id res chain seq x y z
N MET A 1 21.28 -21.11 -1.69
CA MET A 1 20.52 -21.60 -0.51
C MET A 1 19.20 -22.15 -1.02
N ASN A 2 18.75 -23.29 -0.51
CA ASN A 2 17.39 -23.74 -0.78
C ASN A 2 16.43 -23.03 0.18
N LEU A 3 15.83 -21.91 -0.25
CA LEU A 3 14.87 -21.15 0.56
C LEU A 3 13.70 -22.02 1.04
N GLU A 4 13.30 -23.03 0.27
CA GLU A 4 12.24 -23.95 0.67
C GLU A 4 12.60 -24.68 1.98
N GLU A 5 13.84 -25.17 2.08
CA GLU A 5 14.29 -25.93 3.25
C GLU A 5 14.31 -25.07 4.51
N VAL A 6 14.80 -23.84 4.40
CA VAL A 6 14.80 -22.85 5.48
C VAL A 6 13.38 -22.52 5.93
N PHE A 7 12.49 -22.24 4.98
CA PHE A 7 11.12 -21.83 5.27
C PHE A 7 10.31 -22.98 5.87
N ILE A 8 10.52 -24.22 5.44
CA ILE A 8 9.84 -25.39 6.00
C ILE A 8 10.35 -25.73 7.41
N ARG A 9 11.59 -25.38 7.76
CA ARG A 9 12.12 -25.54 9.13
C ARG A 9 11.68 -24.43 10.09
N HIS A 10 11.23 -23.28 9.56
CA HIS A 10 10.82 -22.16 10.39
C HIS A 10 9.49 -22.44 11.14
N PRO A 11 9.40 -22.22 12.46
CA PRO A 11 8.20 -22.57 13.24
C PRO A 11 6.88 -21.98 12.71
N LEU A 12 6.88 -20.73 12.26
CA LEU A 12 5.68 -20.08 11.69
C LEU A 12 5.21 -20.69 10.36
N LEU A 13 6.10 -21.39 9.66
CA LEU A 13 5.90 -21.81 8.27
C LEU A 13 5.98 -23.32 8.06
N ALA A 14 6.45 -24.08 9.05
CA ALA A 14 6.61 -25.53 8.98
C ALA A 14 5.30 -26.26 8.63
N ALA A 15 4.19 -25.83 9.22
CA ALA A 15 2.86 -26.37 8.90
C ALA A 15 2.30 -25.91 7.54
N ARG A 16 2.98 -24.96 6.85
CA ARG A 16 2.54 -24.30 5.61
C ARG A 16 3.40 -24.67 4.39
N GLY A 17 4.06 -25.83 4.40
CA GLY A 17 5.00 -26.22 3.33
C GLY A 17 4.43 -26.17 1.91
N ARG A 18 3.12 -26.44 1.72
CA ARG A 18 2.47 -26.27 0.40
C ARG A 18 2.39 -24.80 -0.03
N ASP A 19 2.07 -23.90 0.89
CA ASP A 19 1.96 -22.46 0.62
C ASP A 19 3.35 -21.87 0.34
N VAL A 20 4.36 -22.28 1.10
CA VAL A 20 5.77 -21.92 0.88
C VAL A 20 6.22 -22.28 -0.54
N ARG A 21 5.99 -23.51 -0.98
CA ARG A 21 6.33 -23.94 -2.35
C ARG A 21 5.60 -23.13 -3.42
N ARG A 22 4.33 -22.82 -3.20
CA ARG A 22 3.54 -22.00 -4.13
C ARG A 22 4.07 -20.57 -4.19
N ALA A 23 4.41 -19.99 -3.03
CA ALA A 23 4.97 -18.67 -2.91
C ALA A 23 6.34 -18.56 -3.61
N ILE A 24 7.24 -19.51 -3.37
CA ILE A 24 8.56 -19.56 -4.03
C ILE A 24 8.39 -19.61 -5.55
N ARG A 25 7.56 -20.53 -6.06
CA ARG A 25 7.30 -20.63 -7.51
C ARG A 25 6.71 -19.35 -8.10
N TYR A 26 5.88 -18.65 -7.35
CA TYR A 26 5.28 -17.40 -7.80
C TYR A 26 6.28 -16.24 -7.79
N VAL A 27 7.06 -16.10 -6.71
CA VAL A 27 8.01 -14.99 -6.50
C VAL A 27 9.25 -15.16 -7.37
N GLU A 28 9.82 -16.37 -7.45
CA GLU A 28 11.03 -16.69 -8.20
C GLU A 28 10.77 -17.11 -9.65
N ARG A 29 9.58 -16.82 -10.20
CA ARG A 29 9.28 -17.13 -11.60
C ARG A 29 10.24 -16.37 -12.54
N GLN A 30 10.70 -17.06 -13.57
CA GLN A 30 11.76 -16.58 -14.48
C GLN A 30 11.52 -15.16 -15.01
N SER A 31 10.28 -14.83 -15.37
CA SER A 31 9.92 -13.52 -15.93
C SER A 31 10.13 -12.34 -14.97
N HIS A 32 10.30 -12.57 -13.66
CA HIS A 32 10.52 -11.52 -12.66
C HIS A 32 11.84 -11.64 -11.91
N LEU A 33 12.71 -12.59 -12.25
CA LEU A 33 13.96 -12.79 -11.52
C LEU A 33 14.88 -11.57 -11.56
N ILE A 34 14.92 -10.86 -12.69
CA ILE A 34 15.72 -9.63 -12.82
C ILE A 34 15.20 -8.56 -11.86
N GLU A 35 13.89 -8.31 -11.88
CA GLU A 35 13.22 -7.36 -10.97
C GLU A 35 13.46 -7.73 -9.50
N LEU A 36 13.21 -8.99 -9.16
CA LEU A 36 13.41 -9.53 -7.81
C LEU A 36 14.85 -9.35 -7.35
N ASN A 37 15.82 -9.57 -8.23
CA ASN A 37 17.23 -9.38 -7.90
C ASN A 37 17.62 -7.93 -7.62
N CYS A 38 16.79 -6.97 -8.03
CA CYS A 38 16.91 -5.55 -7.75
C CYS A 38 16.03 -5.08 -6.58
N GLY A 39 15.40 -6.00 -5.84
CA GLY A 39 14.57 -5.67 -4.69
C GLY A 39 13.09 -5.48 -5.02
N LEU A 40 12.68 -5.65 -6.28
CA LEU A 40 11.31 -5.43 -6.74
C LEU A 40 10.49 -6.73 -6.72
N ILE A 41 9.37 -6.71 -6.01
CA ILE A 41 8.39 -7.80 -5.99
C ILE A 41 7.13 -7.30 -6.72
N ASN A 42 7.02 -7.65 -8.00
CA ASN A 42 5.95 -7.21 -8.87
C ASN A 42 4.74 -8.16 -8.80
N MET A 43 3.61 -7.64 -8.31
CA MET A 43 2.36 -8.37 -8.08
C MET A 43 1.17 -7.70 -8.76
N VAL A 44 1.38 -6.91 -9.82
CA VAL A 44 0.31 -6.16 -10.51
C VAL A 44 -0.76 -7.08 -11.11
N SER A 45 -0.46 -8.37 -11.33
CA SER A 45 -1.47 -9.37 -11.72
C SER A 45 -2.61 -9.51 -10.69
N ASN A 46 -2.40 -9.13 -9.43
CA ASN A 46 -3.44 -9.09 -8.41
C ASN A 46 -4.57 -8.10 -8.75
N LEU A 47 -4.36 -7.14 -9.65
CA LEU A 47 -5.40 -6.26 -10.17
C LEU A 47 -6.59 -7.04 -10.78
N GLN A 48 -6.32 -8.20 -11.39
CA GLN A 48 -7.37 -9.06 -11.97
C GLN A 48 -8.36 -9.56 -10.91
N LEU A 49 -7.95 -9.66 -9.65
CA LEU A 49 -8.81 -10.11 -8.54
C LEU A 49 -9.90 -9.10 -8.19
N PHE A 50 -9.76 -7.84 -8.61
CA PHE A 50 -10.79 -6.81 -8.41
C PHE A 50 -11.87 -6.86 -9.49
N GLY A 51 -11.58 -7.42 -10.67
CA GLY A 51 -12.54 -7.50 -11.77
C GLY A 51 -13.15 -6.14 -12.08
N GLU A 52 -14.48 -6.06 -12.11
CA GLU A 52 -15.24 -4.81 -12.31
C GLU A 52 -15.51 -4.03 -11.02
N GLN A 53 -15.08 -4.52 -9.87
CA GLN A 53 -15.37 -3.91 -8.58
C GLN A 53 -14.62 -2.58 -8.43
N PRO A 54 -15.26 -1.53 -7.90
CA PRO A 54 -14.57 -0.29 -7.56
C PRO A 54 -13.51 -0.51 -6.47
N PHE A 55 -12.35 0.12 -6.61
CA PHE A 55 -11.24 0.01 -5.67
C PHE A 55 -10.43 1.29 -5.55
N VAL A 56 -9.65 1.41 -4.48
CA VAL A 56 -8.66 2.48 -4.26
C VAL A 56 -7.25 1.91 -4.32
N LEU A 57 -6.30 2.76 -4.69
CA LEU A 57 -4.89 2.50 -4.48
C LEU A 57 -4.44 3.13 -3.16
N ILE A 58 -3.57 2.45 -2.43
CA ILE A 58 -2.99 2.92 -1.18
C ILE A 58 -1.49 2.65 -1.25
N PHE A 59 -0.67 3.60 -0.85
CA PHE A 59 0.77 3.37 -0.77
C PHE A 59 1.41 4.00 0.47
N ASP A 60 2.41 3.32 1.01
CA ASP A 60 3.19 3.77 2.17
C ASP A 60 4.57 3.07 2.21
N GLU A 61 5.42 3.51 3.13
CA GLU A 61 6.73 2.93 3.41
C GLU A 61 6.70 2.06 4.68
N PHE A 62 7.08 0.80 4.55
CA PHE A 62 7.32 -0.07 5.69
C PHE A 62 8.77 0.00 6.12
N HIS A 63 8.99 0.14 7.43
CA HIS A 63 10.33 0.18 8.01
C HIS A 63 10.67 -1.16 8.65
N PHE A 64 11.73 -1.80 8.17
CA PHE A 64 12.32 -2.98 8.80
C PHE A 64 13.55 -2.51 9.57
N ARG A 65 13.36 -2.25 10.87
CA ARG A 65 14.43 -1.76 11.75
C ARG A 65 15.11 -2.91 12.48
N HIS A 66 16.40 -2.75 12.76
CA HIS A 66 17.18 -3.67 13.58
C HIS A 66 17.19 -5.10 13.05
N VAL A 67 17.17 -5.26 11.73
CA VAL A 67 17.24 -6.58 11.11
C VAL A 67 18.55 -7.23 11.54
N PRO A 68 18.52 -8.39 12.24
CA PRO A 68 19.73 -8.99 12.77
C PRO A 68 20.70 -9.36 11.64
N ASN A 69 21.93 -8.85 11.72
CA ASN A 69 23.09 -9.34 10.97
C ASN A 69 22.89 -9.52 9.45
N VAL A 70 22.13 -8.61 8.84
CA VAL A 70 22.31 -8.25 7.44
C VAL A 70 23.41 -7.19 7.41
N LEU A 71 24.28 -7.20 6.38
CA LEU A 71 25.34 -6.20 6.16
C LEU A 71 24.86 -4.75 6.43
N LEU A 72 23.56 -4.50 6.26
CA LEU A 72 22.86 -3.24 6.45
C LEU A 72 21.73 -3.44 7.47
N SER A 73 21.67 -2.55 8.46
CA SER A 73 20.82 -2.66 9.66
C SER A 73 19.41 -2.07 9.47
N ARG A 74 19.23 -1.24 8.43
CA ARG A 74 17.99 -0.52 8.17
C ARG A 74 17.52 -0.77 6.76
N TRP A 75 16.30 -1.28 6.64
CA TRP A 75 15.65 -1.55 5.37
C TRP A 75 14.28 -0.88 5.33
N LYS A 76 13.86 -0.51 4.13
CA LYS A 76 12.49 -0.07 3.86
C LYS A 76 11.90 -0.88 2.72
N SER A 77 10.58 -0.99 2.71
CA SER A 77 9.85 -1.36 1.50
C SER A 77 8.86 -0.27 1.16
N LEU A 78 8.90 0.24 -0.07
CA LEU A 78 7.71 0.87 -0.64
C LEU A 78 6.66 -0.22 -0.80
N ALA A 79 5.42 0.04 -0.39
CA ALA A 79 4.29 -0.83 -0.63
C ALA A 79 3.20 -0.06 -1.36
N ILE A 80 2.72 -0.63 -2.46
CA ILE A 80 1.53 -0.16 -3.17
C ILE A 80 0.53 -1.30 -3.19
N ALA A 81 -0.67 -1.03 -2.74
CA ALA A 81 -1.76 -1.98 -2.63
C ALA A 81 -3.04 -1.43 -3.25
N ALA A 82 -3.97 -2.34 -3.53
CA ALA A 82 -5.35 -2.02 -3.84
C ALA A 82 -6.28 -2.57 -2.77
N ALA A 83 -7.35 -1.83 -2.48
CA ALA A 83 -8.43 -2.26 -1.61
C ALA A 83 -9.78 -1.94 -2.27
N ASN A 84 -10.74 -2.85 -2.22
CA ASN A 84 -12.09 -2.55 -2.70
C ASN A 84 -12.81 -1.59 -1.74
N MET A 85 -13.86 -0.92 -2.23
CA MET A 85 -14.50 0.16 -1.47
C MET A 85 -15.15 -0.28 -0.15
N ASP A 86 -15.50 -1.56 0.01
CA ASP A 86 -16.09 -2.08 1.25
C ASP A 86 -15.07 -2.65 2.26
N GLY A 87 -13.78 -2.66 1.89
CA GLY A 87 -12.66 -3.15 2.70
C GLY A 87 -12.53 -4.66 2.82
N THR A 88 -13.35 -5.45 2.11
CA THR A 88 -13.33 -6.93 2.22
C THR A 88 -12.21 -7.59 1.41
N LYS A 89 -11.63 -6.87 0.43
CA LYS A 89 -10.58 -7.36 -0.45
C LYS A 89 -9.42 -6.37 -0.48
N PHE A 90 -8.25 -6.86 -0.11
CA PHE A 90 -6.99 -6.14 -0.15
C PHE A 90 -5.94 -6.99 -0.86
N LYS A 91 -5.13 -6.37 -1.73
CA LYS A 91 -3.95 -7.01 -2.31
C LYS A 91 -2.80 -6.04 -2.50
N PHE A 92 -1.60 -6.46 -2.10
CA PHE A 92 -0.37 -5.83 -2.57
C PHE A 92 -0.22 -5.98 -4.08
N LEU A 93 0.18 -4.90 -4.75
CA LEU A 93 0.42 -4.84 -6.19
C LEU A 93 1.91 -4.69 -6.51
N TYR A 94 2.64 -3.99 -5.65
CA TYR A 94 4.04 -3.68 -5.85
C TYR A 94 4.72 -3.52 -4.48
N LEU A 95 5.88 -4.16 -4.32
CA LEU A 95 6.79 -3.90 -3.22
C LEU A 95 8.18 -3.64 -3.76
N GLN A 96 8.89 -2.66 -3.21
CA GLN A 96 10.29 -2.43 -3.52
C GLN A 96 11.09 -2.30 -2.25
N VAL A 97 11.92 -3.30 -2.00
CA VAL A 97 12.77 -3.42 -0.83
C VAL A 97 14.12 -2.80 -1.11
N VAL A 98 14.53 -1.86 -0.25
CA VAL A 98 15.84 -1.20 -0.36
C VAL A 98 16.51 -1.08 1.00
N PRO A 99 17.84 -1.24 1.05
CA PRO A 99 18.59 -0.97 2.26
C PRO A 99 18.85 0.54 2.41
N THR A 100 18.33 1.13 3.48
CA THR A 100 18.40 2.58 3.69
C THR A 100 19.74 3.11 4.16
N ASP A 101 20.66 2.22 4.53
CA ASP A 101 22.02 2.58 4.88
C ASP A 101 22.85 3.01 3.66
N VAL A 102 22.44 2.61 2.45
CA VAL A 102 23.17 2.90 1.18
C VAL A 102 22.27 3.41 0.05
N HIS A 103 20.95 3.30 0.19
CA HIS A 103 20.00 3.73 -0.83
C HIS A 103 18.84 4.51 -0.21
N VAL A 104 18.47 5.64 -0.82
CA VAL A 104 17.33 6.43 -0.34
C VAL A 104 16.08 5.96 -1.07
N LEU A 105 15.11 5.41 -0.34
CA LEU A 105 13.75 5.29 -0.86
C LEU A 105 13.13 6.68 -0.87
N GLY A 106 13.24 7.37 -2.00
CA GLY A 106 12.88 8.78 -2.14
C GLY A 106 11.79 9.00 -3.17
N SER A 107 11.62 10.26 -3.55
CA SER A 107 10.52 10.67 -4.44
C SER A 107 10.55 9.98 -5.81
N ASN A 108 11.73 9.65 -6.33
CA ASN A 108 11.86 9.01 -7.63
C ASN A 108 11.45 7.54 -7.58
N GLU A 109 11.87 6.81 -6.55
CA GLU A 109 11.55 5.39 -6.35
C GLU A 109 10.04 5.21 -6.17
N ILE A 110 9.41 6.08 -5.37
CA ILE A 110 7.95 6.10 -5.19
C ILE A 110 7.24 6.42 -6.51
N TYR A 111 7.75 7.39 -7.28
CA TYR A 111 7.18 7.75 -8.57
C TYR A 111 7.23 6.58 -9.56
N GLU A 112 8.38 5.93 -9.71
CA GLU A 112 8.55 4.80 -10.63
C GLU A 112 7.65 3.62 -10.22
N GLY A 113 7.57 3.30 -8.93
CA GLY A 113 6.66 2.27 -8.43
C GLY A 113 5.19 2.55 -8.77
N LEU A 114 4.73 3.78 -8.53
CA LEU A 114 3.37 4.18 -8.90
C LEU A 114 3.16 4.19 -10.41
N LYS A 115 4.16 4.61 -11.19
CA LYS A 115 4.09 4.59 -12.65
C LYS A 115 3.88 3.17 -13.19
N VAL A 116 4.57 2.17 -12.66
CA VAL A 116 4.38 0.75 -13.00
C VAL A 116 2.94 0.31 -12.74
N VAL A 117 2.40 0.61 -11.55
CA VAL A 117 1.04 0.23 -11.15
C VAL A 117 -0.01 0.94 -12.02
N VAL A 118 0.11 2.25 -12.20
CA VAL A 118 -0.83 3.03 -13.04
C VAL A 118 -0.80 2.56 -14.49
N THR A 119 0.39 2.34 -15.06
CA THR A 119 0.52 1.83 -16.43
C THR A 119 -0.16 0.46 -16.56
N SER A 120 -0.01 -0.42 -15.57
CA SER A 120 -0.67 -1.73 -15.56
C SER A 120 -2.19 -1.60 -15.49
N ILE A 121 -2.71 -0.67 -14.69
CA ILE A 121 -4.16 -0.38 -14.61
C ILE A 121 -4.70 0.11 -15.95
N LEU A 122 -3.98 1.03 -16.62
CA LEU A 122 -4.37 1.55 -17.93
C LEU A 122 -4.37 0.45 -18.99
N ASN A 123 -3.31 -0.36 -19.05
CA ASN A 123 -3.18 -1.46 -20.01
C ASN A 123 -4.23 -2.55 -19.82
N LEU A 124 -4.67 -2.79 -18.57
CA LEU A 124 -5.74 -3.73 -18.25
C LEU A 124 -7.15 -3.14 -18.45
N GLY A 125 -7.27 -1.86 -18.81
CA GLY A 125 -8.57 -1.20 -18.95
C GLY A 125 -9.34 -1.11 -17.64
N LEU A 126 -8.64 -0.90 -16.52
CA LEU A 126 -9.23 -0.85 -15.17
C LEU A 126 -9.33 0.57 -14.61
N ALA A 127 -8.92 1.60 -15.34
CA ALA A 127 -8.90 2.99 -14.86
C ALA A 127 -10.26 3.48 -14.34
N GLN A 128 -11.35 3.11 -15.01
CA GLN A 128 -12.72 3.43 -14.61
C GLN A 128 -13.16 2.75 -13.30
N ASN A 129 -12.41 1.76 -12.81
CA ASN A 129 -12.67 1.08 -11.54
C ASN A 129 -11.86 1.69 -10.38
N VAL A 130 -10.89 2.56 -10.65
CA VAL A 130 -10.08 3.22 -9.62
C VAL A 130 -10.82 4.44 -9.11
N CYS A 131 -11.32 4.37 -7.88
CA CYS A 131 -12.06 5.45 -7.23
C CYS A 131 -11.15 6.53 -6.65
N GLY A 132 -9.88 6.22 -6.39
CA GLY A 132 -8.91 7.19 -5.88
C GLY A 132 -7.60 6.57 -5.43
N VAL A 133 -6.65 7.44 -5.10
CA VAL A 133 -5.34 7.11 -4.53
C VAL A 133 -5.23 7.74 -3.15
N ILE A 134 -4.86 6.95 -2.15
CA ILE A 134 -4.77 7.36 -0.74
C ILE A 134 -3.30 7.30 -0.31
N SER A 135 -2.80 8.39 0.27
CA SER A 135 -1.44 8.48 0.80
C SER A 135 -1.30 9.64 1.78
N ASP A 136 -0.26 9.59 2.61
CA ASP A 136 0.21 10.79 3.31
C ASP A 136 0.80 11.80 2.30
N ARG A 137 0.65 13.10 2.58
CA ARG A 137 1.17 14.21 1.76
C ARG A 137 2.56 14.64 2.23
N ARG A 138 3.49 13.71 2.34
CA ARG A 138 4.91 14.02 2.63
C ARG A 138 5.60 14.53 1.37
N THR A 139 6.66 15.33 1.55
CA THR A 139 7.47 15.87 0.44
C THR A 139 7.92 14.78 -0.55
N ALA A 140 8.33 13.62 -0.04
CA ALA A 140 8.74 12.48 -0.88
C ALA A 140 7.62 12.00 -1.83
N ASN A 141 6.36 12.10 -1.40
CA ASN A 141 5.22 11.59 -2.17
C ASN A 141 4.70 12.60 -3.20
N LEU A 142 5.04 13.90 -3.08
CA LEU A 142 4.42 14.96 -3.87
C LEU A 142 4.53 14.75 -5.38
N LYS A 143 5.71 14.37 -5.88
CA LYS A 143 5.92 14.07 -7.31
C LYS A 143 4.97 12.98 -7.80
N SER A 144 4.85 11.91 -7.02
CA SER A 144 4.00 10.76 -7.35
C SER A 144 2.52 11.11 -7.26
N LEU A 145 2.12 11.91 -6.26
CA LEU A 145 0.76 12.42 -6.10
C LEU A 145 0.35 13.35 -7.26
N GLN A 146 1.24 14.23 -7.71
CA GLN A 146 1.02 15.07 -8.89
C GLN A 146 0.86 14.21 -10.16
N TYR A 147 1.67 13.17 -10.31
CA TYR A 147 1.55 12.24 -11.43
C TYR A 147 0.21 11.51 -11.44
N VAL A 148 -0.20 10.91 -10.32
CA VAL A 148 -1.46 10.14 -10.24
C VAL A 148 -2.71 11.01 -10.32
N ALA A 149 -2.62 12.28 -9.90
CA ALA A 149 -3.72 13.24 -9.98
C ALA A 149 -4.19 13.52 -11.42
N ASN A 150 -3.36 13.24 -12.42
CA ASN A 150 -3.75 13.33 -13.83
C ASN A 150 -4.75 12.22 -14.25
N TYR A 151 -4.85 11.15 -13.45
CA TYR A 151 -5.66 9.97 -13.78
C TYR A 151 -6.79 9.75 -12.78
N PHE A 152 -6.52 9.97 -11.48
CA PHE A 152 -7.42 9.55 -10.40
C PHE A 152 -7.55 10.63 -9.33
N PRO A 153 -8.67 10.67 -8.58
CA PRO A 153 -8.78 11.49 -7.38
C PRO A 153 -7.70 11.12 -6.35
N VAL A 154 -7.09 12.11 -5.72
CA VAL A 154 -6.05 11.90 -4.70
C VAL A 154 -6.56 12.36 -3.34
N LEU A 155 -6.62 11.43 -2.40
CA LEU A 155 -7.09 11.66 -1.03
C LEU A 155 -5.92 11.66 -0.06
N TRP A 156 -6.02 12.51 0.95
CA TRP A 156 -5.13 12.42 2.08
C TRP A 156 -5.60 11.25 2.95
N ASP A 157 -4.67 10.36 3.27
CA ASP A 157 -4.82 9.46 4.41
C ASP A 157 -5.37 10.18 5.66
N GLU A 158 -6.57 9.76 6.07
CA GLU A 158 -7.31 10.35 7.18
C GLU A 158 -6.53 10.30 8.51
N VAL A 159 -5.86 9.18 8.80
CA VAL A 159 -5.11 8.98 10.04
C VAL A 159 -3.96 9.97 10.13
N HIS A 160 -3.21 10.10 9.03
CA HIS A 160 -2.09 11.04 8.93
C HIS A 160 -2.55 12.50 8.94
N MET A 161 -3.63 12.80 8.23
CA MET A 161 -4.26 14.12 8.20
C MET A 161 -4.70 14.56 9.60
N LYS A 162 -5.42 13.70 10.34
CA LYS A 162 -5.85 13.97 11.71
C LYS A 162 -4.64 14.29 12.60
N LYS A 163 -3.61 13.43 12.59
CA LYS A 163 -2.39 13.62 13.39
C LYS A 163 -1.71 14.96 13.12
N LYS A 164 -1.63 15.39 11.85
CA LYS A 164 -0.92 16.63 11.47
C LYS A 164 -1.75 17.90 11.68
N LEU A 165 -3.06 17.84 11.48
CA LEU A 165 -3.91 19.02 11.48
C LEU A 165 -4.59 19.28 12.83
N VAL A 166 -4.76 18.29 13.70
CA VAL A 166 -5.56 18.42 14.94
C VAL A 166 -5.09 19.55 15.87
N THR A 167 -3.78 19.85 15.89
CA THR A 167 -3.21 20.86 16.78
C THR A 167 -3.48 22.30 16.33
N ARG A 168 -3.72 22.53 15.03
CA ARG A 168 -3.90 23.88 14.45
C ARG A 168 -5.26 24.09 13.79
N TYR A 169 -5.91 23.02 13.35
CA TYR A 169 -7.12 23.03 12.53
C TYR A 169 -8.14 22.00 13.04
N LYS A 170 -8.40 22.02 14.35
CA LYS A 170 -9.30 21.06 15.02
C LYS A 170 -10.68 20.99 14.33
N ASP A 171 -11.28 22.14 14.03
CA ASP A 171 -12.61 22.18 13.39
C ASP A 171 -12.60 21.56 11.99
N THR A 172 -11.53 21.74 11.21
CA THR A 172 -11.33 21.08 9.92
C THR A 172 -11.25 19.57 10.09
N VAL A 173 -10.50 19.11 11.10
CA VAL A 173 -10.35 17.70 11.43
C VAL A 173 -11.68 17.09 11.86
N ASP A 174 -12.43 17.76 12.72
CA ASP A 174 -13.73 17.30 13.19
C ASP A 174 -14.74 17.24 12.04
N ARG A 175 -14.73 18.23 11.13
CA ARG A 175 -15.56 18.23 9.91
C ARG A 175 -15.21 17.09 8.97
N LEU A 176 -13.93 16.91 8.63
CA LEU A 176 -13.51 15.81 7.76
C LEU A 176 -13.79 14.47 8.44
N GLY A 177 -13.62 14.37 9.76
CA GLY A 177 -14.01 13.21 10.55
C GLY A 177 -15.50 12.88 10.45
N LYS A 178 -16.39 13.87 10.41
CA LYS A 178 -17.84 13.64 10.14
C LYS A 178 -18.08 13.12 8.73
N ILE A 179 -17.36 13.63 7.72
CA ILE A 179 -17.48 13.14 6.33
C ILE A 179 -16.97 11.71 6.23
N TYR A 180 -15.74 11.44 6.69
CA TYR A 180 -15.15 10.09 6.68
C TYR A 180 -15.97 9.10 7.52
N GLY A 181 -16.52 9.51 8.67
CA GLY A 181 -17.38 8.67 9.50
C GLY A 181 -18.80 8.43 8.96
N SER A 182 -19.20 9.14 7.90
CA SER A 182 -20.55 9.04 7.35
C SER A 182 -20.70 7.85 6.41
N THR A 183 -21.90 7.25 6.44
CA THR A 183 -22.36 6.30 5.41
C THR A 183 -23.11 7.05 4.32
N PHE A 184 -22.70 6.89 3.07
CA PHE A 184 -23.31 7.50 1.90
C PHE A 184 -24.10 6.46 1.11
N GLU A 185 -25.20 6.89 0.50
CA GLU A 185 -26.03 6.06 -0.36
C GLU A 185 -26.08 6.64 -1.77
N ARG A 186 -26.22 5.77 -2.77
CA ARG A 186 -26.14 6.13 -4.20
C ARG A 186 -27.01 7.32 -4.61
N ASN A 187 -28.23 7.39 -4.07
CA ASN A 187 -29.22 8.38 -4.49
C ASN A 187 -29.18 9.67 -3.68
N THR A 188 -28.62 9.64 -2.47
CA THR A 188 -28.69 10.75 -1.50
C THR A 188 -27.31 11.31 -1.15
N TRP A 189 -26.22 10.70 -1.63
CA TRP A 189 -24.87 11.08 -1.19
C TRP A 189 -24.55 12.56 -1.44
N LYS A 190 -25.00 13.15 -2.56
CA LYS A 190 -24.76 14.57 -2.88
C LYS A 190 -25.42 15.48 -1.86
N GLN A 191 -26.67 15.20 -1.51
CA GLN A 191 -27.42 15.97 -0.52
C GLN A 191 -26.77 15.86 0.86
N LYS A 192 -26.51 14.62 1.31
CA LYS A 192 -25.85 14.37 2.59
C LYS A 192 -24.49 15.05 2.69
N PHE A 193 -23.72 15.03 1.60
CA PHE A 193 -22.43 15.71 1.55
C PHE A 193 -22.61 17.23 1.69
N SER A 194 -23.55 17.82 0.96
CA SER A 194 -23.86 19.26 1.04
C SER A 194 -24.28 19.67 2.45
N GLU A 195 -25.17 18.93 3.10
CA GLU A 195 -25.64 19.17 4.48
C GLU A 195 -24.48 19.21 5.49
N ILE A 196 -23.51 18.30 5.36
CA ILE A 196 -22.31 18.29 6.22
C ILE A 196 -21.42 19.51 5.97
N THR A 197 -21.40 20.02 4.73
CA THR A 197 -20.53 21.15 4.36
C THR A 197 -21.16 22.53 4.57
N SER A 198 -22.49 22.68 4.46
CA SER A 198 -23.20 23.95 4.53
C SER A 198 -23.21 24.58 5.92
N SER A 199 -22.94 23.81 6.97
CA SER A 199 -22.90 24.29 8.36
C SER A 199 -21.53 24.90 8.75
N THR A 200 -20.73 25.45 7.82
CA THR A 200 -19.31 25.79 8.07
C THR A 200 -18.91 27.21 7.64
N PRO A 201 -18.11 27.98 8.42
CA PRO A 201 -17.54 29.28 8.03
C PRO A 201 -16.48 29.22 6.91
N ASN A 202 -16.30 30.33 6.18
CA ASN A 202 -15.60 30.45 4.87
C ASN A 202 -14.05 30.31 4.87
N GLU A 203 -13.33 30.43 5.99
CA GLU A 203 -11.88 30.72 5.96
C GLU A 203 -10.91 29.53 5.72
N LEU A 204 -11.41 28.33 5.43
CA LEU A 204 -10.58 27.14 5.12
C LEU A 204 -10.79 26.61 3.69
N GLU A 205 -11.32 27.46 2.82
CA GLU A 205 -11.86 27.11 1.50
C GLU A 205 -10.91 26.31 0.62
N GLU A 206 -9.62 26.65 0.48
CA GLU A 206 -8.81 26.00 -0.56
C GLU A 206 -8.37 24.56 -0.20
N PHE A 207 -7.87 24.35 1.02
CA PHE A 207 -7.41 23.03 1.47
C PHE A 207 -8.58 22.04 1.62
N ASN A 208 -9.67 22.50 2.22
CA ASN A 208 -10.89 21.72 2.38
C ASN A 208 -11.55 21.44 1.02
N SER A 209 -11.54 22.41 0.09
CA SER A 209 -12.16 22.23 -1.23
C SER A 209 -11.52 21.14 -2.06
N ASN A 210 -10.20 21.03 -2.07
CA ASN A 210 -9.52 19.99 -2.86
C ASN A 210 -9.80 18.58 -2.32
N GLU A 211 -9.74 18.39 -1.00
CA GLU A 211 -10.06 17.10 -0.38
C GLU A 211 -11.54 16.75 -0.57
N VAL A 212 -12.45 17.71 -0.32
CA VAL A 212 -13.88 17.56 -0.57
C VAL A 212 -14.18 17.22 -2.03
N LEU A 213 -13.52 17.90 -2.98
CA LEU A 213 -13.69 17.64 -4.40
C LEU A 213 -13.27 16.21 -4.75
N ASN A 214 -12.12 15.76 -4.25
CA ASN A 214 -11.65 14.39 -4.48
C ASN A 214 -12.55 13.34 -3.82
N LEU A 215 -13.10 13.62 -2.63
CA LEU A 215 -14.11 12.75 -2.00
C LEU A 215 -15.39 12.67 -2.83
N LYS A 216 -15.88 13.79 -3.36
CA LYS A 216 -17.05 13.80 -4.26
C LYS A 216 -16.79 12.99 -5.54
N LYS A 217 -15.59 13.12 -6.13
CA LYS A 217 -15.20 12.31 -7.30
C LYS A 217 -15.13 10.83 -6.97
N LEU A 218 -14.55 10.46 -5.83
CA LEU A 218 -14.50 9.07 -5.34
C LEU A 218 -15.90 8.49 -5.17
N LEU A 219 -16.81 9.21 -4.52
CA LEU A 219 -18.20 8.76 -4.33
C LEU A 219 -18.91 8.58 -5.68
N ALA A 220 -18.73 9.51 -6.62
CA ALA A 220 -19.30 9.42 -7.96
C ALA A 220 -18.78 8.18 -8.72
N LEU A 221 -17.49 7.91 -8.68
CA LEU A 221 -16.88 6.74 -9.33
C LEU A 221 -17.37 5.42 -8.70
N ASN A 222 -17.43 5.35 -7.37
CA ASN A 222 -17.99 4.18 -6.68
C ASN A 222 -19.45 3.94 -7.06
N PHE A 223 -20.30 4.97 -6.95
CA PHE A 223 -21.75 4.85 -7.18
C PHE A 223 -22.16 4.77 -8.66
N ALA A 224 -21.21 4.98 -9.59
CA ALA A 224 -21.40 4.63 -10.99
C ALA A 224 -21.49 3.11 -11.19
N LYS A 225 -20.87 2.32 -10.30
CA LYS A 225 -20.70 0.86 -10.43
C LYS A 225 -21.30 0.05 -9.28
N SER A 226 -21.50 0.67 -8.12
CA SER A 226 -22.04 0.03 -6.92
C SER A 226 -23.30 0.75 -6.45
N SER A 227 -24.25 0.00 -5.92
CA SER A 227 -25.40 0.54 -5.18
C SER A 227 -25.27 0.34 -3.66
N THR A 228 -24.23 -0.35 -3.22
CA THR A 228 -24.00 -0.66 -1.80
C THR A 228 -23.68 0.63 -1.04
N PRO A 229 -24.34 0.88 0.11
CA PRO A 229 -23.97 2.00 0.98
C PRO A 229 -22.48 1.95 1.35
N LEU A 230 -21.82 3.10 1.25
CA LEU A 230 -20.38 3.21 1.47
C LEU A 230 -20.11 4.02 2.73
N ASN A 231 -19.41 3.44 3.69
CA ASN A 231 -18.83 4.17 4.80
C ASN A 231 -17.39 4.55 4.45
N LEU A 232 -17.09 5.86 4.40
CA LEU A 232 -15.78 6.36 3.99
C LEU A 232 -14.66 6.03 4.99
N SER A 233 -14.97 5.67 6.24
CA SER A 233 -13.97 5.22 7.22
C SER A 233 -13.33 3.88 6.83
N ARG A 234 -13.89 3.17 5.84
CA ARG A 234 -13.29 1.97 5.24
C ARG A 234 -12.28 2.31 4.13
N VAL A 235 -12.27 3.56 3.68
CA VAL A 235 -11.45 4.06 2.57
C VAL A 235 -10.26 4.80 3.17
N ASN A 236 -9.36 4.05 3.81
CA ASN A 236 -8.16 4.58 4.45
C ASN A 236 -7.00 3.56 4.38
N SER A 237 -5.88 3.91 5.00
CA SER A 237 -4.66 3.11 5.01
C SER A 237 -4.58 2.08 6.14
N SER A 238 -5.59 1.94 7.01
CA SER A 238 -5.48 1.11 8.22
C SER A 238 -5.20 -0.36 7.91
N ASP A 239 -5.78 -0.92 6.84
CA ASP A 239 -5.49 -2.31 6.45
C ASP A 239 -4.06 -2.45 5.89
N LEU A 240 -3.55 -1.41 5.20
CA LEU A 240 -2.15 -1.37 4.76
C LEU A 240 -1.19 -1.30 5.95
N GLU A 241 -1.50 -0.46 6.96
CA GLU A 241 -0.70 -0.35 8.19
C GLU A 241 -0.67 -1.68 8.96
N LEU A 242 -1.83 -2.32 9.16
CA LEU A 242 -1.93 -3.60 9.84
C LEU A 242 -1.16 -4.71 9.10
N ARG A 243 -1.33 -4.79 7.77
CA ARG A 243 -0.60 -5.77 6.95
C ARG A 243 0.89 -5.49 6.88
N GLY A 244 1.29 -4.22 6.89
CA GLY A 244 2.69 -3.81 7.02
C GLY A 244 3.30 -4.25 8.34
N PHE A 245 2.58 -4.09 9.45
CA PHE A 245 2.98 -4.56 10.77
C PHE A 245 3.18 -6.09 10.80
N ILE A 246 2.20 -6.86 10.30
CA ILE A 246 2.29 -8.32 10.22
C ILE A 246 3.47 -8.75 9.33
N LEU A 247 3.60 -8.13 8.15
CA LEU A 247 4.68 -8.44 7.20
C LEU A 247 6.05 -8.18 7.82
N THR A 248 6.26 -7.00 8.39
CA THR A 248 7.55 -6.64 9.00
C THR A 248 7.91 -7.56 10.17
N SER A 249 6.93 -7.94 11.00
CA SER A 249 7.14 -8.89 12.09
C SER A 249 7.56 -10.28 11.59
N HIS A 250 6.81 -10.86 10.64
CA HIS A 250 7.14 -12.19 10.11
C HIS A 250 8.48 -12.22 9.38
N VAL A 251 8.77 -11.17 8.58
CA VAL A 251 10.07 -11.05 7.89
C VAL A 251 11.21 -10.98 8.90
N TYR A 252 11.04 -10.20 9.99
CA TYR A 252 12.03 -10.13 11.06
C TYR A 252 12.31 -11.49 11.70
N ASP A 253 11.26 -12.21 12.08
CA ASP A 253 11.39 -13.54 12.73
C ASP A 253 12.11 -14.54 11.82
N ILE A 254 11.74 -14.57 10.54
CA ILE A 254 12.34 -15.45 9.54
C ILE A 254 13.81 -15.11 9.32
N LEU A 255 14.14 -13.83 9.15
CA LEU A 255 15.54 -13.40 8.97
C LEU A 255 16.40 -13.70 10.20
N LYS A 256 15.84 -13.57 11.41
CA LYS A 256 16.52 -13.96 12.65
C LYS A 256 16.82 -15.46 12.70
N PHE A 257 15.86 -16.30 12.31
CA PHE A 257 16.07 -17.76 12.25
C PHE A 257 17.13 -18.15 11.21
N ILE A 258 17.08 -17.54 10.02
CA ILE A 258 18.07 -17.73 8.97
C ILE A 258 19.46 -17.38 9.45
N HIS A 259 19.61 -16.24 10.13
CA HIS A 259 20.91 -15.81 10.64
C HIS A 259 21.53 -16.85 11.58
N VAL A 260 20.74 -17.44 12.46
CA VAL A 260 21.20 -18.49 13.40
C VAL A 260 21.63 -19.77 12.66
N THR A 261 21.05 -20.03 11.49
CA THR A 261 21.21 -21.31 10.77
C THR A 261 22.16 -21.24 9.58
N ASP A 262 22.42 -20.06 9.00
CA ASP A 262 23.24 -19.88 7.78
C ASP A 262 23.75 -18.41 7.65
N ALA A 263 24.77 -18.05 8.44
CA ALA A 263 25.27 -16.67 8.57
C ALA A 263 26.04 -16.13 7.33
N ASP A 264 26.51 -17.01 6.44
CA ASP A 264 27.42 -16.67 5.32
C ASP A 264 26.70 -16.11 4.07
N LYS A 265 25.50 -15.55 4.22
CA LYS A 265 24.60 -15.21 3.08
C LYS A 265 24.44 -13.71 2.85
N PHE A 266 24.96 -12.90 3.75
CA PHE A 266 24.97 -11.44 3.66
C PHE A 266 26.39 -10.93 3.35
N THR A 267 27.08 -11.61 2.44
CA THR A 267 28.48 -11.35 2.09
C THR A 267 28.67 -10.04 1.32
N ASP A 268 27.64 -9.58 0.61
CA ASP A 268 27.62 -8.30 -0.08
C ASP A 268 26.19 -7.73 -0.22
N ILE A 269 26.10 -6.44 -0.57
CA ILE A 269 24.84 -5.69 -0.67
C ILE A 269 23.88 -6.29 -1.70
N ARG A 270 24.38 -6.75 -2.85
CA ARG A 270 23.55 -7.30 -3.92
C ARG A 270 22.95 -8.63 -3.48
N ALA A 271 23.75 -9.51 -2.91
CA ALA A 271 23.27 -10.77 -2.34
C ALA A 271 22.23 -10.51 -1.23
N ALA A 272 22.45 -9.51 -0.38
CA ALA A 272 21.50 -9.13 0.65
C ALA A 272 20.15 -8.64 0.08
N ILE A 273 20.15 -7.79 -0.96
CA ILE A 273 18.92 -7.31 -1.62
C ILE A 273 18.15 -8.47 -2.25
N GLN A 274 18.86 -9.33 -3.00
CA GLN A 274 18.29 -10.52 -3.62
C GLN A 274 17.62 -11.42 -2.59
N TYR A 275 18.27 -11.61 -1.46
CA TYR A 275 17.75 -12.47 -0.41
C TYR A 275 16.56 -11.85 0.32
N PHE A 276 16.68 -10.60 0.75
CA PHE A 276 15.64 -9.90 1.51
C PHE A 276 14.34 -9.79 0.71
N SER A 277 14.44 -9.45 -0.58
CA SER A 277 13.28 -9.34 -1.47
C SER A 277 12.55 -10.67 -1.66
N ARG A 278 13.26 -11.80 -1.73
CA ARG A 278 12.65 -13.13 -1.75
C ARG A 278 11.89 -13.41 -0.45
N VAL A 279 12.49 -13.12 0.70
CA VAL A 279 11.84 -13.31 2.00
C VAL A 279 10.57 -12.46 2.10
N VAL A 280 10.67 -11.16 1.80
CA VAL A 280 9.50 -10.27 1.77
C VAL A 280 8.44 -10.78 0.80
N GLY A 281 8.82 -11.13 -0.43
CA GLY A 281 7.87 -11.59 -1.44
C GLY A 281 7.16 -12.89 -1.04
N ILE A 282 7.87 -13.86 -0.47
CA ILE A 282 7.30 -15.13 -0.02
C ILE A 282 6.35 -14.90 1.15
N VAL A 283 6.77 -14.14 2.16
CA VAL A 283 5.93 -13.81 3.32
C VAL A 283 4.69 -13.04 2.86
N THR A 284 4.85 -12.04 1.99
CA THR A 284 3.71 -11.33 1.42
C THR A 284 2.77 -12.30 0.73
N PHE A 285 3.25 -13.20 -0.13
CA PHE A 285 2.37 -14.14 -0.83
C PHE A 285 1.56 -15.03 0.14
N ILE A 286 2.18 -15.51 1.23
CA ILE A 286 1.54 -16.42 2.19
C ILE A 286 0.47 -15.70 3.03
N TYR A 287 0.67 -14.43 3.35
CA TYR A 287 -0.18 -13.68 4.28
C TYR A 287 -1.04 -12.59 3.61
N ASN A 288 -1.06 -12.51 2.27
CA ASN A 288 -1.82 -11.52 1.49
C ASN A 288 -3.18 -12.02 1.02
#